data_AF-X0TP11-F1
#
_entry.id   AF-X0TP11-F1
#
_cell.length_a   1.000
_cell.length_b   1.000
_cell.length_c   1.000
_cell.angle_alpha   90.00
_cell.angle_beta   90.00
_cell.angle_gamma   90.00
#
_symmetry.space_group_name_H-M   'P 1'
#
loop_
_entity.id
_entity.type
_entity.pdbx_description
1 polymer ?
#
loop_
_entity_poly.entity_id
_entity_poly.type
_entity_poly.pdbx_seq_one_letter_code
_entity_poly.pdbx_strand_id
1 'polypeptide(L)'
;GLNSPLPVLAAAQLSRAIEQRADKEPQLSDLRESGSLEQDADVVMFIHRQDMYEKDTTRPNVAEIKIAKHRNGPTGSIELIFRSGLAKFENAATRDIDLSKIA
;
A
#
# COMPACT_ATOMS: atom_id res chain seq x y z
N GLY A 1 -28.98 -5.68 21.45
CA GLY A 1 -27.64 -5.25 21.90
C GLY A 1 -26.73 -5.27 20.70
N LEU A 2 -26.32 -4.10 20.21
CA LEU A 2 -25.43 -3.94 19.06
C LEU A 2 -24.20 -3.15 19.54
N ASN A 3 -23.24 -3.86 20.14
CA ASN A 3 -21.89 -3.34 20.41
C ASN A 3 -20.91 -4.00 19.42
N SER A 4 -21.19 -3.92 18.12
CA SER A 4 -20.14 -4.20 17.14
C SER A 4 -19.26 -2.95 17.03
N PRO A 5 -17.94 -3.04 17.23
CA PRO A 5 -17.06 -1.89 17.04
C PRO A 5 -17.21 -1.38 15.60
N LEU A 6 -17.37 -0.06 15.46
CA LEU A 6 -17.42 0.60 14.17
C LEU A 6 -15.97 0.74 13.65
N PRO A 7 -15.62 0.20 12.47
CA PRO A 7 -14.28 0.39 11.93
C PRO A 7 -14.06 1.88 11.62
N VAL A 8 -12.97 2.43 12.15
CA VAL A 8 -12.55 3.81 11.90
C VAL A 8 -11.34 3.79 10.97
N LEU A 9 -11.45 4.50 9.85
CA LEU A 9 -10.33 4.72 8.94
C LEU A 9 -9.78 6.13 9.15
N ALA A 10 -8.50 6.22 9.49
CA ALA A 10 -7.77 7.47 9.59
C ALA A 10 -6.63 7.49 8.56
N ALA A 11 -6.41 8.63 7.92
CA ALA A 11 -5.27 8.85 7.04
C ALA A 11 -4.20 9.63 7.81
N ALA A 12 -2.94 9.25 7.64
CA ALA A 12 -1.78 9.91 8.23
C ALA A 12 -0.74 10.20 7.16
N GLN A 13 -0.01 11.30 7.33
CA GLN A 13 1.13 11.61 6.49
C GLN A 13 2.36 10.87 7.01
N LEU A 14 3.24 10.45 6.10
CA LEU A 14 4.53 9.87 6.43
C LEU A 14 5.56 10.97 6.65
N SER A 15 6.54 10.70 7.52
CA SER A 15 7.74 11.54 7.63
C SER A 15 8.44 11.66 6.27
N ARG A 16 8.96 12.85 5.95
CA ARG A 16 9.75 13.10 4.72
C ARG A 16 11.06 12.30 4.68
N ALA A 17 11.49 11.71 5.79
CA ALA A 17 12.66 10.83 5.86
C ALA A 17 12.60 9.67 4.86
N ILE A 18 11.40 9.24 4.46
CA ILE A 18 11.19 8.22 3.41
C ILE A 18 11.83 8.61 2.07
N GLU A 19 11.83 9.89 1.70
CA GLU A 19 12.34 10.37 0.42
C GLU A 19 13.88 10.23 0.30
N GLN A 20 14.56 10.10 1.44
CA GLN A 20 16.02 9.93 1.51
C GLN A 20 16.45 8.46 1.38
N ARG A 21 15.52 7.50 1.54
CA ARG A 21 15.83 6.08 1.38
C ARG A 21 15.91 5.70 -0.10
N ALA A 22 16.74 4.70 -0.40
CA ALA A 22 16.92 4.21 -1.76
C ALA A 22 15.67 3.47 -2.27
N ASP A 23 15.02 2.69 -1.40
CA ASP A 23 13.82 1.91 -1.72
C ASP A 23 12.54 2.75 -1.75
N LYS A 24 12.51 3.85 -0.97
CA LYS A 24 11.33 4.70 -0.74
C LYS A 24 10.10 3.92 -0.29
N GLU A 25 10.30 2.75 0.31
CA GLU A 25 9.22 1.91 0.80
C GLU A 25 8.71 2.41 2.15
N PRO A 26 7.40 2.63 2.32
CA PRO A 26 6.83 2.97 3.62
C PRO A 26 7.03 1.89 4.68
N GLN A 27 7.36 2.31 5.89
CA GLN A 27 7.53 1.48 7.08
C GLN A 27 6.87 2.12 8.30
N LEU A 28 6.60 1.32 9.34
CA LEU A 28 5.91 1.77 10.55
C LEU A 28 6.57 2.98 11.23
N SER A 29 7.90 3.02 11.24
CA SER A 29 8.67 4.14 11.81
C SER A 29 8.44 5.47 11.08
N ASP A 30 7.93 5.46 9.85
CA ASP A 30 7.56 6.69 9.13
C ASP A 30 6.29 7.34 9.70
N LEU A 31 5.50 6.61 10.51
CA LEU A 31 4.35 7.14 11.25
C LEU A 31 4.74 7.75 12.59
N ARG A 32 6.02 7.73 12.97
CA ARG A 32 6.47 8.20 14.29
C ARG A 32 6.11 9.67 14.57
N GLU A 33 6.07 10.50 13.52
CA GLU A 33 5.63 11.90 13.63
C GLU A 33 4.11 12.05 13.78
N SER A 34 3.34 10.99 13.53
CA SER A 34 1.88 10.95 13.65
C SER A 34 1.38 10.55 15.05
N GLY A 35 2.26 10.61 16.06
CA GLY A 35 1.91 10.33 17.45
C GLY A 35 1.75 8.83 17.74
N SER A 36 0.65 8.45 18.39
CA SER A 36 0.43 7.07 18.86
C SER A 36 -0.15 6.12 17.81
N LEU A 37 -0.43 6.58 16.59
CA LEU A 37 -1.10 5.77 15.55
C LEU A 37 -0.41 4.44 15.26
N GLU A 38 0.93 4.44 15.23
CA GLU A 38 1.72 3.22 15.03
C GLU A 38 1.38 2.15 16.08
N GLN A 39 1.17 2.57 17.33
CA GLN A 39 0.90 1.68 18.46
C GLN A 39 -0.59 1.32 18.56
N ASP A 40 -1.46 2.32 18.42
CA ASP A 40 -2.90 2.19 18.68
C ASP A 40 -3.66 1.48 17.56
N ALA A 41 -3.23 1.63 16.30
CA ALA A 41 -3.94 1.03 15.17
C ALA A 41 -3.93 -0.50 15.24
N ASP A 42 -5.09 -1.11 14.95
CA ASP A 42 -5.21 -2.56 14.78
C ASP A 42 -4.62 -3.02 13.43
N VAL A 43 -4.81 -2.19 12.40
CA VAL A 43 -4.32 -2.42 11.04
C VAL A 43 -3.63 -1.14 10.53
N VAL A 44 -2.43 -1.29 9.97
CA VAL A 44 -1.74 -0.21 9.27
C VAL A 44 -1.52 -0.64 7.83
N MET A 45 -2.02 0.16 6.90
CA MET A 45 -1.82 -0.03 5.46
C MET A 45 -1.07 1.16 4.89
N PHE A 46 -0.07 0.88 4.06
CA PHE A 46 0.61 1.88 3.25
C PHE A 46 0.23 1.73 1.79
N ILE A 47 0.22 2.85 1.07
CA ILE A 47 0.07 2.89 -0.38
C ILE A 47 1.43 3.24 -0.95
N HIS A 48 2.00 2.36 -1.76
CA HIS A 48 3.26 2.60 -2.47
C HIS A 48 3.03 2.51 -3.98
N ARG A 49 3.57 3.48 -4.72
CA ARG A 49 3.44 3.58 -6.17
C ARG A 49 4.81 3.82 -6.78
N GLN A 50 5.44 2.75 -7.27
CA GLN A 50 6.79 2.81 -7.82
C GLN A 50 6.89 3.78 -9.01
N ASP A 51 5.85 3.83 -9.85
CA ASP A 51 5.76 4.72 -11.01
C ASP A 51 5.75 6.22 -10.68
N MET A 52 5.52 6.59 -9.42
CA MET A 52 5.67 7.97 -8.93
C MET A 52 7.14 8.35 -8.67
N TYR A 53 8.01 7.37 -8.45
CA TYR A 53 9.41 7.57 -8.09
C TYR A 53 10.37 7.19 -9.22
N GLU A 54 9.99 6.22 -10.05
CA GLU A 54 10.79 5.67 -11.15
C GLU A 54 9.98 5.70 -12.45
N LYS A 55 10.36 6.60 -13.37
CA LYS A 55 9.62 6.81 -14.62
C LYS A 55 9.69 5.61 -15.57
N ASP A 56 10.76 4.82 -15.50
CA ASP A 56 11.02 3.68 -16.39
C ASP A 56 10.66 2.33 -15.73
N THR A 57 9.80 2.34 -14.70
CA THR A 57 9.37 1.12 -14.03
C THR A 57 8.67 0.16 -14.99
N THR A 58 8.94 -1.13 -14.83
CA THR A 58 8.26 -2.21 -15.57
C THR A 58 6.82 -2.44 -15.10
N ARG A 59 6.38 -1.72 -14.05
CA ARG A 59 5.09 -1.89 -13.39
C ARG A 59 4.26 -0.59 -13.37
N PRO A 60 3.97 0.02 -14.52
CA PRO A 60 3.26 1.30 -14.57
C PRO A 60 1.83 1.16 -14.02
N ASN A 61 1.35 2.19 -13.33
CA ASN A 61 0.03 2.27 -12.71
C ASN A 61 -0.26 1.22 -11.62
N VAL A 62 0.74 0.43 -11.21
CA VAL A 62 0.57 -0.50 -10.08
C VAL A 62 0.69 0.28 -8.78
N ALA A 63 -0.29 0.09 -7.91
CA ALA A 63 -0.25 0.54 -6.52
C ALA A 63 -0.21 -0.67 -5.61
N GLU A 64 0.81 -0.73 -4.76
CA GLU A 64 0.95 -1.75 -3.74
C GLU A 64 0.33 -1.26 -2.44
N ILE A 65 -0.64 -2.02 -1.92
CA ILE A 65 -1.21 -1.85 -0.59
C ILE A 65 -0.48 -2.79 0.35
N LYS A 66 0.42 -2.24 1.16
CA LYS A 66 1.23 -3.00 2.13
C LYS A 66 0.54 -2.99 3.48
N ILE A 67 0.06 -4.14 3.94
CA ILE A 67 -0.44 -4.36 5.30
C ILE A 67 0.78 -4.54 6.21
N ALA A 68 1.26 -3.43 6.78
CA ALA A 68 2.46 -3.41 7.61
C ALA A 68 2.21 -3.88 9.06
N LYS A 69 0.97 -3.76 9.53
CA LYS A 69 0.52 -4.25 10.83
C LYS A 69 -0.89 -4.80 10.71
N HIS A 70 -1.13 -5.94 11.34
CA HIS A 70 -2.47 -6.50 11.49
C HIS A 70 -2.53 -7.31 12.79
N ARG A 71 -3.21 -6.81 13.83
CA ARG A 71 -3.22 -7.48 15.16
C ARG A 71 -3.87 -8.86 15.14
N ASN A 72 -4.84 -9.08 14.25
CA ASN A 72 -5.69 -10.28 14.23
C ASN A 72 -5.59 -11.09 12.92
N GLY A 73 -4.44 -11.10 12.25
CA GLY A 73 -4.35 -11.62 10.88
C GLY A 73 -3.01 -11.34 10.19
N PRO A 74 -2.84 -11.76 8.93
CA PRO A 74 -1.56 -11.70 8.24
C PRO A 74 -1.18 -10.28 7.81
N THR A 75 0.12 -10.03 7.76
CA THR A 75 0.72 -8.92 7.00
C THR A 75 1.04 -9.39 5.58
N GLY A 76 1.32 -8.44 4.69
CA GLY A 76 1.66 -8.75 3.30
C GLY A 76 1.35 -7.58 2.38
N SER A 77 1.47 -7.82 1.08
CA SER A 77 1.21 -6.83 0.05
C SER A 77 0.13 -7.30 -0.91
N ILE A 78 -0.69 -6.35 -1.35
CA ILE A 78 -1.75 -6.57 -2.33
C ILE A 78 -1.54 -5.58 -3.47
N GLU A 79 -1.55 -6.09 -4.70
CA GLU A 79 -1.38 -5.26 -5.89
C GLU A 79 -2.73 -4.82 -6.44
N LEU A 80 -2.84 -3.53 -6.72
CA LEU A 80 -4.00 -2.90 -7.35
C LEU A 80 -3.55 -2.08 -8.56
N ILE A 81 -4.47 -1.83 -9.48
CA ILE A 81 -4.26 -0.92 -10.60
C ILE A 81 -4.85 0.44 -10.23
N PHE A 82 -4.03 1.49 -10.27
CA PHE A 82 -4.46 2.86 -10.04
C PHE A 82 -4.77 3.59 -11.36
N ARG A 83 -6.03 3.96 -11.55
CA ARG A 83 -6.53 4.71 -12.71
C ARG A 83 -6.45 6.20 -12.37
N SER A 84 -5.32 6.85 -12.66
CA SER A 84 -5.03 8.23 -12.26
C SER A 84 -6.09 9.25 -12.67
N GLY A 85 -6.59 9.18 -13.92
CA GLY A 85 -7.64 10.07 -14.42
C GLY A 85 -8.99 9.94 -13.72
N LEU A 86 -9.19 8.88 -12.94
CA LEU A 86 -10.42 8.61 -12.17
C LEU A 86 -10.20 8.60 -10.66
N ALA A 87 -8.95 8.80 -10.20
CA ALA A 87 -8.55 8.59 -8.80
C ALA A 87 -9.09 7.27 -8.21
N LYS A 88 -9.06 6.19 -9.00
CA LYS A 88 -9.71 4.91 -8.67
C LYS A 88 -8.69 3.77 -8.58
N PHE A 89 -8.85 2.91 -7.57
CA PHE A 89 -8.15 1.63 -7.47
C PHE A 89 -9.04 0.50 -7.98
N GLU A 90 -8.46 -0.42 -8.74
CA GLU A 90 -9.12 -1.61 -9.28
C GLU A 90 -8.28 -2.85 -8.94
N ASN A 91 -8.93 -4.01 -8.79
CA ASN A 91 -8.22 -5.26 -8.52
C ASN A 91 -7.22 -5.55 -9.65
N ALA A 92 -5.96 -5.82 -9.31
CA ALA A 92 -5.03 -6.34 -10.29
C ALA A 92 -5.48 -7.76 -10.70
N ALA A 93 -5.57 -7.99 -12.00
CA ALA A 93 -5.76 -9.32 -12.55
C ALA A 93 -4.43 -9.80 -13.12
N THR A 94 -3.80 -10.76 -12.44
CA THR A 94 -2.60 -11.41 -12.97
C THR A 94 -3.02 -12.38 -14.06
N ARG A 95 -2.44 -12.25 -15.25
CA ARG A 95 -2.56 -13.22 -16.33
C ARG A 95 -1.19 -13.84 -16.57
N ASP A 96 -1.07 -15.12 -16.23
CA ASP A 96 0.08 -15.91 -16.63
C ASP A 96 -0.05 -16.22 -18.13
N ILE A 97 0.76 -15.54 -18.93
CA ILE A 97 0.84 -15.80 -20.36
C ILE A 97 1.98 -16.78 -20.58
N ASP A 98 1.62 -18.01 -20.92
CA ASP A 98 2.58 -19.00 -21.39
C ASP A 98 3.01 -18.65 -22.82
N LEU A 99 4.18 -18.01 -22.94
CA LEU A 99 4.74 -17.59 -24.21
C LEU A 99 5.09 -18.78 -25.13
N SER A 100 5.22 -19.99 -24.59
CA SER A 100 5.49 -21.19 -25.39
C SER A 100 4.29 -21.62 -26.25
N LYS A 101 3.08 -21.11 -25.97
CA LYS A 101 1.85 -21.43 -26.71
C LYS A 101 1.55 -20.48 -27.87
N ILE A 102 2.40 -19.47 -28.10
CA ILE A 102 2.26 -18.47 -29.16
C ILE A 102 3.21 -18.79 -30.34
N ALA A 103 4.11 -19.77 -30.18
CA ALA A 103 5.05 -20.24 -31.20
C ALA A 103 4.51 -21.42 -32.00
#